data_AF-A0A5C3Q5X8-F1
#
_entry.id   AF-A0A5C3Q5X8-F1
#
_cell.length_a   1.000
_cell.length_b   1.000
_cell.length_c   1.000
_cell.angle_alpha   90.00
_cell.angle_beta   90.00
_cell.angle_gamma   90.00
#
_symmetry.space_group_name_H-M   'P 1'
#
loop_
_entity.id
_entity.type
_entity.pdbx_description
1 polymer ?
#
loop_
_entity_poly.entity_id
_entity_poly.type
_entity_poly.pdbx_seq_one_letter_code
_entity_poly.pdbx_strand_id
1 'polypeptide(L)'
;MPHYQRWWEKELNELKAELRKLSRLFYDLRGDPHNPVHPECQTARETYPAAIRNAKSEHWEGFLATAAEHKLWVANCYLSKPARDAGCARVPTLKPWWQMGL
;
A
#
# COMPACT_ATOMS: atom_id res chain seq x y z
N MET A 1 -3.00 14.71 3.59
CA MET A 1 -4.11 14.14 2.81
C MET A 1 -3.55 13.17 1.76
N PRO A 2 -4.19 12.01 1.48
CA PRO A 2 -3.61 10.94 0.65
C PRO A 2 -3.40 11.29 -0.84
N HIS A 3 -4.14 12.27 -1.38
CA HIS A 3 -4.04 12.69 -2.80
C HIS A 3 -2.78 13.49 -3.16
N TYR A 4 -1.91 13.79 -2.19
CA TYR A 4 -0.64 14.48 -2.42
C TYR A 4 0.53 13.53 -2.73
N GLN A 5 0.32 12.22 -2.66
CA GLN A 5 1.36 11.23 -2.87
C GLN A 5 1.28 10.70 -4.31
N ARG A 6 2.37 10.81 -5.08
CA ARG A 6 2.45 10.38 -6.50
C ARG A 6 2.17 8.89 -6.73
N TRP A 7 2.17 8.08 -5.67
CA TRP A 7 1.86 6.65 -5.70
C TRP A 7 0.39 6.34 -5.40
N TRP A 8 -0.43 7.36 -5.14
CA TRP A 8 -1.83 7.18 -4.76
C TRP A 8 -2.73 7.16 -6.00
N GLU A 9 -3.10 5.96 -6.43
CA GLU A 9 -3.95 5.77 -7.62
C GLU A 9 -5.45 5.77 -7.32
N LYS A 10 -6.26 5.93 -8.38
CA LYS A 10 -7.73 5.91 -8.29
C LYS A 10 -8.23 4.56 -7.78
N GLU A 11 -7.61 3.46 -8.19
CA GLU A 11 -7.93 2.10 -7.76
C GLU A 11 -7.78 1.94 -6.23
N LEU A 12 -6.76 2.55 -5.61
CA LEU A 12 -6.60 2.55 -4.15
C LEU A 12 -7.76 3.28 -3.44
N ASN A 13 -8.37 4.30 -4.06
CA ASN A 13 -9.55 4.95 -3.50
C ASN A 13 -10.78 4.04 -3.59
N GLU A 14 -10.94 3.31 -4.68
CA GLU A 14 -12.03 2.37 -4.90
C GLU A 14 -11.92 1.21 -3.89
N LEU A 15 -10.74 0.60 -3.75
CA LEU A 15 -10.48 -0.45 -2.75
C LEU A 15 -10.71 0.05 -1.31
N LYS A 16 -10.34 1.30 -1.02
CA LYS A 16 -10.59 1.93 0.29
C LYS A 16 -12.08 2.14 0.54
N ALA A 17 -12.84 2.53 -0.48
CA ALA A 17 -14.28 2.73 -0.40
C ALA A 17 -15.01 1.40 -0.18
N GLU A 18 -14.64 0.37 -0.94
CA GLU A 18 -15.16 -0.99 -0.79
C GLU A 18 -14.87 -1.57 0.60
N LEU A 19 -13.62 -1.47 1.08
CA LEU A 19 -13.27 -1.93 2.43
C LEU A 19 -14.11 -1.22 3.51
N ARG A 20 -14.35 0.08 3.37
CA ARG A 20 -15.18 0.85 4.32
C ARG A 20 -16.64 0.42 4.28
N LYS A 21 -17.19 0.22 3.10
CA LYS A 21 -18.56 -0.25 2.90
C LYS A 21 -18.74 -1.63 3.52
N LEU A 22 -17.87 -2.59 3.17
CA LEU A 22 -17.91 -3.95 3.71
C LEU A 22 -17.66 -3.99 5.22
N SER A 23 -16.75 -3.17 5.74
CA SER A 23 -16.52 -3.11 7.20
C SER A 23 -17.75 -2.60 7.96
N ARG A 24 -18.50 -1.66 7.38
CA ARG A 24 -19.76 -1.18 7.95
C ARG A 24 -20.82 -2.28 7.93
N LEU A 25 -21.02 -2.92 6.78
CA LEU A 25 -21.96 -4.04 6.64
C LEU A 25 -21.62 -5.21 7.57
N PHE A 26 -20.34 -5.53 7.72
CA PHE A 26 -19.84 -6.57 8.64
C PHE A 26 -20.27 -6.27 10.08
N TYR A 27 -20.15 -5.01 10.51
CA TYR A 27 -20.55 -4.60 11.85
C TYR A 27 -22.07 -4.65 12.03
N ASP A 28 -22.82 -4.17 11.04
CA ASP A 28 -24.29 -4.14 11.07
C ASP A 28 -24.87 -5.57 11.09
N LEU A 29 -24.28 -6.50 10.32
CA LEU A 29 -24.73 -7.88 10.14
C LEU A 29 -23.97 -8.90 11.02
N ARG A 30 -23.25 -8.43 12.05
CA ARG A 30 -22.48 -9.30 12.96
C ARG A 30 -23.30 -10.37 13.69
N GLY A 31 -24.63 -10.21 13.74
CA GLY A 31 -25.55 -11.18 14.34
C GLY A 31 -25.90 -12.36 13.42
N ASP A 32 -25.56 -12.30 12.14
CA ASP A 32 -25.77 -13.38 11.16
C ASP A 32 -24.40 -13.91 10.68
N PRO A 33 -23.87 -15.00 11.27
CA PRO A 33 -22.55 -15.53 10.93
C PRO A 33 -22.46 -16.13 9.53
N HIS A 34 -23.58 -16.47 8.89
CA HIS A 34 -23.59 -17.07 7.54
C HIS A 34 -23.71 -16.04 6.42
N ASN A 35 -23.70 -14.76 6.77
CA ASN A 35 -23.78 -13.70 5.78
C ASN A 35 -22.52 -13.64 4.88
N PRO A 36 -22.66 -13.52 3.55
CA PRO A 36 -21.52 -13.42 2.63
C PRO A 36 -20.65 -12.18 2.86
N VAL A 37 -21.15 -11.16 3.56
CA VAL A 37 -20.36 -9.97 3.92
C VAL A 37 -19.13 -10.30 4.77
N HIS A 38 -19.15 -11.39 5.55
CA HIS A 38 -18.01 -11.80 6.38
C HIS A 38 -16.77 -12.18 5.55
N PRO A 39 -16.85 -13.17 4.63
CA PRO A 39 -15.73 -13.51 3.75
C PRO A 39 -15.37 -12.38 2.77
N GLU A 40 -16.35 -11.59 2.31
CA GLU A 40 -16.08 -10.41 1.46
C GLU A 40 -15.26 -9.35 2.21
N CYS A 41 -15.63 -9.04 3.45
CA CYS A 41 -14.90 -8.08 4.27
C CYS A 41 -13.49 -8.59 4.60
N GLN A 42 -13.30 -9.89 4.82
CA GLN A 42 -11.99 -10.48 5.01
C GLN A 42 -11.11 -10.29 3.76
N THR A 43 -11.66 -10.63 2.58
CA THR A 43 -10.96 -10.46 1.30
C THR A 43 -10.56 -9.00 1.08
N ALA A 44 -11.46 -8.05 1.31
CA ALA A 44 -11.16 -6.62 1.19
C ALA A 44 -10.07 -6.13 2.17
N ARG A 45 -10.01 -6.71 3.39
CA ARG A 45 -8.97 -6.41 4.39
C ARG A 45 -7.60 -6.94 3.99
N GLU A 46 -7.53 -7.96 3.16
CA GLU A 46 -6.28 -8.51 2.63
C GLU A 46 -5.83 -7.76 1.37
N THR A 47 -6.77 -7.51 0.45
CA THR A 47 -6.51 -6.86 -0.84
C THR A 47 -6.06 -5.41 -0.70
N TYR A 48 -6.72 -4.59 0.13
CA TYR A 48 -6.40 -3.17 0.22
C TYR A 48 -4.97 -2.89 0.73
N PRO A 49 -4.51 -3.49 1.85
CA PRO A 49 -3.12 -3.34 2.29
C PRO A 49 -2.09 -3.95 1.33
N ALA A 50 -2.44 -5.01 0.60
CA ALA A 50 -1.58 -5.56 -0.45
C ALA A 50 -1.41 -4.56 -1.61
N ALA A 51 -2.50 -3.99 -2.12
CA ALA A 51 -2.47 -2.97 -3.16
C ALA A 51 -1.67 -1.72 -2.74
N ILE A 52 -1.78 -1.28 -1.48
CA ILE A 52 -0.94 -0.18 -0.96
C ILE A 52 0.55 -0.56 -0.99
N ARG A 53 0.91 -1.78 -0.61
CA ARG A 53 2.30 -2.24 -0.61
C ARG A 53 2.85 -2.29 -2.03
N ASN A 54 2.07 -2.79 -2.99
CA ASN A 54 2.45 -2.85 -4.39
C ASN A 54 2.63 -1.45 -4.98
N ALA A 55 1.63 -0.57 -4.85
CA ALA A 55 1.72 0.80 -5.36
C ALA A 55 2.90 1.59 -4.77
N LYS A 56 3.21 1.38 -3.48
CA LYS A 56 4.43 1.93 -2.88
C LYS A 56 5.68 1.35 -3.50
N SER A 57 5.74 0.03 -3.70
CA SER A 57 6.92 -0.65 -4.26
C SER A 57 7.16 -0.23 -5.71
N GLU A 58 6.13 -0.24 -6.56
CA GLU A 58 6.20 0.23 -7.95
C GLU A 58 6.65 1.68 -8.04
N HIS A 59 6.14 2.55 -7.16
CA HIS A 59 6.59 3.93 -7.11
C HIS A 59 8.07 4.05 -6.73
N TRP A 60 8.52 3.26 -5.75
CA TRP A 60 9.93 3.23 -5.34
C TRP A 60 10.83 2.66 -6.43
N GLU A 61 10.43 1.58 -7.09
CA GLU A 61 11.16 0.96 -8.19
C GLU A 61 11.25 1.89 -9.40
N GLY A 62 10.14 2.51 -9.82
CA GLY A 62 10.13 3.50 -10.89
C GLY A 62 10.94 4.75 -10.55
N PHE A 63 10.87 5.21 -9.29
CA PHE A 63 11.73 6.30 -8.82
C PHE A 63 13.21 5.92 -8.90
N LEU A 64 13.60 4.71 -8.47
CA LEU A 64 14.99 4.25 -8.50
C LEU A 64 15.52 4.05 -9.93
N ALA A 65 14.71 3.47 -10.82
CA ALA A 65 15.05 3.32 -12.23
C ALA A 65 15.33 4.67 -12.91
N THR A 66 14.52 5.69 -12.59
CA THR A 66 14.70 7.06 -13.10
C THR A 66 15.81 7.82 -12.35
N ALA A 67 16.08 7.47 -11.09
CA ALA A 67 17.06 8.14 -10.23
C ALA A 67 18.50 7.69 -10.48
N ALA A 68 18.71 6.50 -11.07
CA ALA A 68 20.04 5.98 -11.39
C ALA A 68 20.87 6.93 -12.27
N GLU A 69 20.24 7.78 -13.09
CA GLU A 69 20.95 8.77 -13.92
C GLU A 69 21.22 10.13 -13.23
N HIS A 70 20.44 10.55 -12.21
CA HIS A 70 20.61 11.92 -11.64
C HIS A 70 20.08 12.16 -10.20
N LYS A 71 19.52 11.18 -9.47
CA LYS A 71 18.76 11.45 -8.21
C LYS A 71 19.08 10.58 -7.00
N LEU A 72 20.28 9.98 -6.94
CA LEU A 72 20.81 9.30 -5.74
C LEU A 72 20.67 10.14 -4.45
N TRP A 73 20.91 11.45 -4.55
CA TRP A 73 20.81 12.36 -3.40
C TRP A 73 19.37 12.52 -2.87
N VAL A 74 18.37 12.46 -3.74
CA VAL A 74 16.95 12.52 -3.36
C VAL A 74 16.54 11.23 -2.63
N ALA A 75 17.03 10.07 -3.08
CA ALA A 75 16.83 8.79 -2.37
C ALA A 75 17.42 8.84 -0.96
N ASN A 76 18.64 9.38 -0.81
CA ASN A 76 19.29 9.56 0.50
C ASN A 76 18.50 10.50 1.44
N CYS A 77 17.92 11.57 0.89
CA CYS A 77 17.04 12.48 1.65
C CYS A 77 15.76 11.80 2.17
N TYR A 78 15.27 10.77 1.49
CA TYR A 78 14.12 9.98 1.97
C TYR A 78 14.51 8.98 3.06
N LEU A 79 15.69 8.36 2.96
CA LEU A 79 16.24 7.45 3.98
C LEU A 79 16.56 8.18 5.29
N SER A 80 17.04 9.42 5.20
CA SER A 80 17.51 10.19 6.36
C SER A 80 16.38 10.81 7.21
N LYS A 81 15.12 10.81 6.74
CA LYS A 81 14.00 11.43 7.47
C LYS A 81 13.23 10.39 8.30
N PRO A 82 13.02 10.60 9.60
CA PRO A 82 12.28 9.66 10.45
C PRO A 82 10.84 9.41 9.94
N ALA A 83 10.33 8.20 10.18
CA ALA A 83 8.99 7.79 9.78
C ALA A 83 7.93 8.63 10.52
N ARG A 84 6.99 9.21 9.77
CA ARG A 84 5.88 10.02 10.33
C ARG A 84 4.62 9.20 10.61
N ASP A 85 4.49 8.02 9.99
CA ASP A 85 3.27 7.22 10.03
C ASP A 85 3.53 5.91 10.78
N ALA A 86 3.02 5.83 12.01
CA ALA A 86 2.70 4.60 12.76
C ALA A 86 3.65 3.39 12.56
N GLY A 87 4.96 3.59 12.72
CA GLY A 87 5.95 2.48 12.79
C GLY A 87 6.27 1.76 11.48
N CYS A 88 5.72 2.16 10.33
CA CYS A 88 6.07 1.58 9.04
C CYS A 88 7.21 2.37 8.36
N ALA A 89 8.28 1.68 7.98
CA ALA A 89 9.36 2.26 7.19
C ALA A 89 8.79 2.88 5.89
N ARG A 90 9.28 4.08 5.53
CA ARG A 90 8.81 4.83 4.34
C ARG A 90 9.21 4.13 3.03
N VAL A 91 10.25 3.30 3.10
CA VAL A 91 10.78 2.49 2.00
C VAL A 91 10.52 1.02 2.36
N PRO A 92 9.92 0.22 1.47
CA PRO A 92 9.85 -1.23 1.63
C PRO A 92 11.25 -1.83 1.77
N THR A 93 11.40 -2.96 2.46
CA THR A 93 12.66 -3.71 2.47
C THR A 93 12.95 -4.20 1.05
N LEU A 94 13.86 -3.54 0.35
CA LEU A 94 14.26 -3.94 -1.00
C LEU A 94 14.96 -5.30 -0.93
N LYS A 95 14.53 -6.24 -1.77
CA LYS A 95 15.24 -7.52 -1.93
C LYS A 95 16.47 -7.31 -2.81
N PRO A 96 17.62 -7.92 -2.48
CA PRO A 96 18.76 -7.86 -3.36
C PRO A 96 18.48 -8.56 -4.70
N TRP A 97 19.06 -8.03 -5.77
CA TRP A 97 19.03 -8.58 -7.13
C TRP A 97 19.37 -10.07 -7.27
N TRP A 98 20.25 -10.65 -6.42
CA TRP A 98 20.54 -12.09 -6.42
C TRP A 98 19.38 -12.97 -5.93
N GLN A 99 18.32 -12.36 -5.39
CA GLN A 99 17.12 -13.03 -4.92
C GLN A 99 15.95 -12.92 -5.92
N MET A 100 16.17 -12.30 -7.09
CA MET A 100 15.16 -12.03 -8.12
C MET A 100 15.28 -12.91 -9.38
N GLY A 101 16.15 -13.92 -9.41
CA GLY A 101 16.18 -14.95 -10.46
C GLY A 101 16.32 -14.40 -11.88
N LEU A 102 17.54 -14.05 -12.27
CA LEU A 102 17.96 -13.92 -13.67
C LEU A 102 18.58 -15.24 -14.14
#